data_AF-A0A943QLB9-F1
#
_entry.id   AF-A0A943QLB9-F1
#
_cell.length_a   1.000
_cell.length_b   1.000
_cell.length_c   1.000
_cell.angle_alpha   90.00
_cell.angle_beta   90.00
_cell.angle_gamma   90.00
#
_symmetry.space_group_name_H-M   'P 1'
#
loop_
_entity.id
_entity.type
_entity.pdbx_description
1 polymer ?
#
loop_
_entity_poly.entity_id
_entity_poly.type
_entity_poly.pdbx_seq_one_letter_code
_entity_poly.pdbx_strand_id
1 'polypeptide(L)' 'MSFWIYLFIAEAIPLILFVLGGLYEGNSTKYKENKISYKSSYADKDGTSFEYCNKVAAKLFGATGTLLFIVNAISLF' A
#
# COMPACT_ATOMS: atom_id res chain seq x y z
N MET A 1 -8.23 4.29 -29.15
CA MET A 1 -8.89 4.88 -27.95
C MET A 1 -9.03 3.87 -26.80
N SER A 2 -9.25 2.58 -27.06
CA SER A 2 -9.34 1.52 -26.02
C SER A 2 -8.02 1.24 -25.26
N PHE A 3 -6.88 1.17 -25.97
CA PHE A 3 -5.58 0.83 -25.37
C PHE A 3 -5.12 1.82 -24.27
N TRP A 4 -5.27 3.13 -24.52
CA TRP A 4 -4.93 4.18 -23.55
C TRP A 4 -5.80 4.15 -22.29
N ILE A 5 -7.08 3.75 -22.41
CA ILE A 5 -7.99 3.60 -21.26
C ILE A 5 -7.59 2.37 -20.44
N TYR A 6 -7.25 1.26 -21.10
CA TYR A 6 -6.74 0.05 -20.43
C TYR A 6 -5.45 0.35 -19.67
N LEU A 7 -4.52 1.07 -20.29
CA LEU A 7 -3.28 1.56 -19.66
C LEU A 7 -3.56 2.38 -18.39
N PHE A 8 -4.51 3.31 -18.48
CA PHE A 8 -4.89 4.14 -17.34
C PHE A 8 -5.44 3.30 -16.18
N ILE A 9 -6.27 2.29 -16.49
CA ILE A 9 -6.84 1.40 -15.47
C ILE A 9 -5.74 0.48 -14.89
N ALA A 10 -4.86 -0.05 -15.72
CA ALA A 10 -3.77 -0.90 -15.31
C ALA A 10 -2.80 -0.18 -14.38
N GLU A 11 -2.49 1.10 -14.65
CA GLU A 11 -1.61 1.95 -13.84
C GLU A 11 -2.28 2.55 -12.60
N ALA A 12 -3.60 2.71 -12.60
CA ALA A 12 -4.33 3.20 -11.44
C ALA A 12 -4.17 2.27 -10.22
N ILE A 13 -4.09 0.95 -10.43
CA ILE A 13 -3.97 -0.03 -9.35
C ILE A 13 -2.62 0.09 -8.60
N PRO A 14 -1.44 0.06 -9.27
CA PRO A 14 -0.15 0.35 -8.65
C PRO A 14 -0.13 1.69 -7.89
N LEU A 15 -0.69 2.74 -8.49
CA LEU A 15 -0.75 4.08 -7.85
C LEU A 15 -1.56 4.06 -6.56
N ILE A 16 -2.74 3.43 -6.55
CA ILE A 16 -3.55 3.28 -5.34
C ILE A 16 -2.77 2.49 -4.27
N LEU A 17 -2.08 1.42 -4.65
CA LEU A 17 -1.27 0.62 -3.72
C LEU A 17 -0.10 1.42 -3.14
N PHE A 18 0.54 2.28 -3.91
CA PHE A 18 1.57 3.19 -3.39
C PHE A 18 1.01 4.20 -2.40
N VAL A 19 -0.16 4.78 -2.69
CA VAL A 19 -0.84 5.70 -1.75
C VAL A 19 -1.19 4.98 -0.46
N LEU A 20 -1.75 3.77 -0.53
CA LEU A 20 -2.03 2.95 0.66
C LEU A 20 -0.75 2.65 1.43
N GLY A 21 0.32 2.22 0.75
CA GLY A 21 1.61 1.96 1.38
C GLY A 21 2.15 3.18 2.13
N GLY A 22 2.10 4.37 1.51
CA GLY A 22 2.49 5.63 2.15
C GLY A 22 1.62 6.01 3.34
N LEU A 23 0.31 5.77 3.26
CA LEU A 23 -0.61 5.99 4.39
C LEU A 23 -0.28 5.07 5.56
N TYR A 24 -0.04 3.78 5.33
CA TYR A 24 0.34 2.85 6.40
C TYR A 24 1.71 3.18 7.01
N GLU A 25 2.69 3.61 6.21
CA GLU A 25 4.01 4.02 6.71
C GLU A 25 3.90 5.29 7.57
N GLY A 26 3.26 6.34 7.05
CA GLY A 26 3.11 7.62 7.75
C GLY A 26 2.22 7.54 9.00
N ASN A 27 1.33 6.55 9.05
CA ASN A 27 0.46 6.31 10.20
C ASN A 27 1.02 5.31 11.21
N SER A 28 2.16 4.67 10.92
CA SER A 28 2.76 3.64 11.77
C SER A 28 3.17 4.13 13.16
N THR A 29 3.50 5.42 13.30
CA THR A 29 3.94 6.04 14.56
C THR A 29 2.81 6.66 15.39
N LYS A 30 1.60 6.74 14.83
CA LYS A 30 0.44 7.41 15.45
C LYS A 30 -0.49 6.39 16.12
N TYR A 31 0.06 5.67 17.09
CA TYR A 31 -0.65 4.64 17.84
C TYR A 31 -1.90 5.21 18.53
N LYS A 32 -3.06 4.57 18.37
CA LYS A 32 -4.38 4.96 18.90
C LYS A 32 -4.95 6.33 18.46
N GLU A 33 -4.18 7.15 17.75
CA GLU A 33 -4.63 8.45 17.25
C GLU A 33 -5.28 8.37 15.85
N ASN A 34 -5.04 7.27 15.12
CA ASN A 34 -5.38 7.18 13.70
C ASN A 34 -6.60 6.32 13.36
N LYS A 35 -7.45 6.83 12.44
CA LYS A 35 -8.60 6.10 11.89
C LYS A 35 -8.20 5.06 10.83
N ILE A 36 -7.12 5.29 10.09
CA ILE A 36 -6.64 4.46 8.97
C ILE A 36 -5.31 3.80 9.40
N SER A 37 -5.40 2.56 9.87
CA SER A 37 -4.27 1.77 10.34
C SER A 37 -4.61 0.27 10.29
N TYR A 38 -3.59 -0.58 10.45
CA TYR A 38 -3.77 -2.01 10.50
C TYR A 38 -4.42 -2.41 11.84
N LYS A 39 -5.74 -2.64 11.81
CA LYS A 39 -6.54 -2.99 12.99
C LYS A 39 -6.63 -4.51 13.11
N SER A 40 -5.71 -5.08 13.87
CA SER A 40 -5.74 -6.47 14.30
C SER A 40 -5.73 -6.53 15.82
N SER A 41 -6.38 -7.56 16.40
CA SER A 41 -6.33 -7.86 17.84
C SER A 41 -4.89 -7.95 18.38
N TYR A 42 -3.93 -8.29 17.52
CA TYR A 42 -2.50 -8.33 17.86
C TYR A 42 -1.82 -6.96 17.75
N ALA A 43 -2.23 -6.12 16.80
CA ALA A 43 -1.66 -4.80 16.59
C ALA A 43 -2.14 -3.78 17.65
N ASP A 44 -3.32 -3.98 18.23
CA ASP A 44 -3.91 -3.07 19.24
C ASP A 44 -3.48 -3.38 20.69
N LYS A 45 -2.60 -4.37 20.87
CA LYS A 45 -2.08 -4.76 22.19
C LYS A 45 -0.96 -3.86 22.69
N ASP A 46 -0.08 -3.40 21.80
CA ASP A 46 1.10 -2.61 22.15
C ASP A 46 1.54 -1.72 20.98
N GLY A 47 2.09 -0.54 21.28
CA GLY A 47 2.50 0.46 20.28
C GLY A 47 3.59 -0.05 19.33
N THR A 48 4.50 -0.89 19.83
CA THR A 48 5.56 -1.52 19.03
C THR A 48 4.98 -2.52 18.03
N SER A 49 3.98 -3.29 18.45
CA SER A 49 3.27 -4.24 17.59
C SER A 49 2.47 -3.51 16.51
N PHE A 50 1.83 -2.40 16.87
CA PHE A 50 1.15 -1.53 15.93
C PHE A 50 2.09 -0.96 14.86
N GLU A 51 3.24 -0.40 15.28
CA GLU A 51 4.22 0.18 14.36
C GLU A 51 4.75 -0.89 13.40
N TYR A 52 5.12 -2.05 13.93
CA TYR A 52 5.59 -3.18 13.13
C TYR A 52 4.55 -3.63 12.10
N CYS A 53 3.31 -3.87 12.51
CA CYS A 53 2.25 -4.30 11.61
C CYS A 53 1.96 -3.26 10.51
N ASN A 54 1.93 -1.97 10.83
CA ASN A 54 1.72 -0.93 9.84
C ASN A 54 2.91 -0.79 8.87
N LYS A 55 4.16 -0.90 9.34
CA LYS A 55 5.35 -0.92 8.47
C LYS A 55 5.38 -2.14 7.56
N VAL A 56 4.97 -3.30 8.06
CA VAL A 56 4.85 -4.52 7.24
C VAL A 56 3.76 -4.33 6.18
N ALA A 57 2.59 -3.82 6.56
CA ALA A 57 1.53 -3.51 5.60
C ALA A 57 2.00 -2.52 4.54
N ALA A 58 2.69 -1.44 4.94
CA ALA A 58 3.26 -0.45 4.03
C ALA A 58 4.22 -1.08 3.02
N LYS A 59 5.14 -1.93 3.48
CA LYS A 59 6.06 -2.67 2.61
C LYS A 59 5.35 -3.62 1.67
N LEU A 60 4.32 -4.34 2.13
CA LEU A 60 3.54 -5.24 1.27
C LEU A 60 2.83 -4.45 0.16
N PHE A 61 2.12 -3.38 0.51
CA PHE A 61 1.46 -2.53 -0.47
C PHE A 61 2.46 -1.89 -1.45
N GLY A 62 3.59 -1.39 -0.97
CA GLY A 62 4.65 -0.83 -1.81
C GLY A 62 5.30 -1.87 -2.73
N ALA A 63 5.58 -3.07 -2.23
CA ALA A 63 6.18 -4.15 -3.02
C ALA A 63 5.21 -4.68 -4.09
N THR A 64 3.94 -4.89 -3.73
CA THR A 64 2.91 -5.33 -4.69
C THR A 64 2.65 -4.24 -5.74
N GLY A 65 2.58 -2.97 -5.34
CA GLY A 65 2.46 -1.84 -6.28
C GLY A 65 3.63 -1.79 -7.27
N THR A 66 4.87 -1.91 -6.76
CA THR A 66 6.08 -1.96 -7.61
C THR A 66 6.05 -3.13 -8.58
N LEU A 67 5.68 -4.33 -8.11
CA LEU A 67 5.66 -5.52 -8.95
C LEU A 67 4.62 -5.39 -10.08
N LEU A 68 3.42 -4.91 -9.76
CA LEU A 68 2.38 -4.67 -10.77
C LEU A 68 2.79 -3.58 -11.76
N PHE A 69 3.45 -2.52 -11.30
CA PHE A 69 3.99 -1.47 -12.16
C PHE A 69 5.02 -2.02 -13.16
N ILE A 70 5.94 -2.87 -12.69
CA ILE A 70 6.94 -3.52 -13.55
C ILE A 70 6.25 -4.45 -14.57
N VAL A 71 5.30 -5.28 -14.12
CA VAL A 71 4.57 -6.21 -15.01
C VAL A 71 3.80 -5.45 -16.08
N ASN A 72 3.14 -4.34 -15.73
CA ASN A 72 2.46 -3.47 -16.68
C ASN A 72 3.45 -2.88 -17.69
N ALA A 73 4.57 -2.34 -17.23
CA ALA A 73 5.60 -1.75 -18.08
C ALA A 73 6.18 -2.78 -19.08
N ILE A 74 6.42 -4.02 -18.65
CA ILE A 74 6.87 -5.11 -19.54
C ILE A 74 5.78 -5.47 -20.55
N SER A 75 4.52 -5.57 -20.12
CA SER A 75 3.40 -5.96 -20.99
C SER A 75 3.07 -4.91 -22.08
N LEU A 76 3.62 -3.71 -21.94
CA LEU A 76 3.44 -2.60 -22.87
C LEU A 76 4.52 -2.53 -23.97
N PHE A 77 5.60 -3.29 -23.82
CA PHE A 77 6.69 -3.42 -24.79
C PHE A 77 6.60 -4.75 -25.55
#